data_AF-W7MC43-F1
#
_entry.id   AF-W7MC43-F1
#
_cell.length_a   1.000
_cell.length_b   1.000
_cell.length_c   1.000
_cell.angle_alpha   90.00
_cell.angle_beta   90.00
_cell.angle_gamma   90.00
#
_symmetry.space_group_name_H-M   'P 1'
#
loop_
_entity.id
_entity.type
_entity.pdbx_description
1 polymer ?
#
loop_
_entity_poly.entity_id
_entity_poly.type
_entity_poly.pdbx_seq_one_letter_code
_entity_poly.pdbx_strand_id
1 'polypeptide(L)'
;MKITQLWYYPIKGLRGIQVESAKLGPQGLQYDRRFMLYKIEKSGDFSKIQLSGHPECSLFAQEVVGDKIRVKYLIPEEPLVPWKPEQDTVLEVPIEPDINELAKADVSLHQSRVIAYRMGPKYDAWFTACFGFDTALVFIGDGRRPVLGTFSPKSQATPPSWPMLLLNHLLGKKATEDDWITFTDCAPYLFTTEESLNNVKARLSTCDVE
;
A
#
# COMPACT_ATOMS: atom_id res chain seq x y z
N MET A 1 -3.19 -22.94 -16.93
CA MET A 1 -2.65 -21.69 -16.36
C MET A 1 -1.73 -22.05 -15.21
N LYS A 2 -0.57 -21.40 -15.09
CA LYS A 2 0.41 -21.62 -14.01
C LYS A 2 0.81 -20.26 -13.43
N ILE A 3 0.93 -20.17 -12.11
CA ILE A 3 1.49 -18.98 -11.46
C ILE A 3 3.01 -19.05 -11.63
N THR A 4 3.61 -18.05 -12.28
CA THR A 4 5.07 -17.99 -12.46
C THR A 4 5.74 -17.05 -11.47
N GLN A 5 5.03 -16.03 -10.99
CA GLN A 5 5.52 -15.07 -10.00
C GLN A 5 4.40 -14.62 -9.06
N LEU A 6 4.75 -14.38 -7.80
CA LEU A 6 3.90 -13.69 -6.82
C LEU A 6 4.66 -12.50 -6.28
N TRP A 7 4.01 -11.34 -6.31
CA TRP A 7 4.57 -10.08 -5.84
C TRP A 7 3.65 -9.44 -4.82
N TYR A 8 4.23 -8.92 -3.75
CA TYR A 8 3.51 -8.11 -2.77
C TYR A 8 4.35 -6.90 -2.35
N TYR A 9 3.69 -5.89 -1.77
CA TYR A 9 4.23 -4.57 -1.51
C TYR A 9 3.75 -4.11 -0.11
N PRO A 10 4.38 -4.57 0.98
CA PRO A 10 3.95 -4.26 2.34
C PRO A 10 3.80 -2.76 2.59
N ILE A 11 4.82 -2.00 2.20
CA ILE A 11 4.80 -0.54 2.17
C ILE A 11 4.54 -0.09 0.73
N LYS A 12 3.41 0.57 0.52
CA LYS A 12 3.02 1.10 -0.78
C LYS A 12 4.02 2.14 -1.28
N GLY A 13 4.30 2.08 -2.58
CA GLY A 13 5.15 3.02 -3.30
C GLY A 13 6.60 2.55 -3.39
N LEU A 14 7.06 1.72 -2.45
CA LEU A 14 8.40 1.14 -2.46
C LEU A 14 8.49 -0.06 -3.42
N ARG A 15 9.71 -0.59 -3.63
CA ARG A 15 9.93 -1.75 -4.52
C ARG A 15 9.15 -2.97 -4.03
N GLY A 16 8.59 -3.73 -4.97
CA GLY A 16 7.89 -4.98 -4.65
C GLY A 16 8.83 -6.09 -4.22
N ILE A 17 8.29 -7.06 -3.50
CA ILE A 17 8.98 -8.28 -3.10
C ILE A 17 8.36 -9.49 -3.78
N GLN A 18 9.22 -10.31 -4.37
CA GLN A 18 8.83 -11.58 -4.95
C GLN A 18 8.83 -12.64 -3.86
N VAL A 19 7.77 -13.46 -3.83
CA VAL A 19 7.63 -14.58 -2.88
C VAL A 19 7.29 -15.86 -3.58
N GLU A 20 7.62 -16.97 -2.93
CA GLU A 20 7.28 -18.31 -3.41
C GLU A 20 5.83 -18.68 -3.09
N SER A 21 5.30 -18.17 -1.98
CA SER A 21 3.93 -18.41 -1.53
C SER A 21 3.37 -17.22 -0.76
N ALA A 22 2.04 -17.08 -0.76
CA ALA A 22 1.32 -16.07 -0.01
C ALA A 22 -0.09 -16.56 0.31
N LYS A 23 -0.66 -16.07 1.42
CA LYS A 23 -2.07 -16.32 1.75
C LYS A 23 -2.95 -15.29 1.05
N LEU A 24 -4.00 -15.77 0.40
CA LEU A 24 -4.99 -14.91 -0.26
C LEU A 24 -6.07 -14.52 0.75
N GLY A 25 -6.43 -13.25 0.77
CA GLY A 25 -7.58 -12.71 1.50
C GLY A 25 -8.49 -11.85 0.61
N PRO A 26 -9.63 -11.39 1.13
CA PRO A 26 -10.55 -10.55 0.35
C PRO A 26 -9.95 -9.18 -0.03
N GLN A 27 -8.95 -8.71 0.73
CA GLN A 27 -8.30 -7.41 0.53
C GLN A 27 -6.97 -7.49 -0.24
N GLY A 28 -6.57 -8.69 -0.67
CA GLY A 28 -5.33 -8.95 -1.39
C GLY A 28 -4.51 -10.04 -0.71
N LEU A 29 -3.23 -10.12 -1.06
CA LEU A 29 -2.30 -10.99 -0.37
C LEU A 29 -2.14 -10.53 1.10
N GLN A 30 -1.94 -11.48 2.01
CA GLN A 30 -1.68 -11.16 3.41
C GLN A 30 -0.50 -10.17 3.52
N TYR A 31 -0.68 -9.12 4.32
CA TYR A 31 0.28 -8.03 4.57
C TYR A 31 0.52 -7.04 3.43
N ASP A 32 -0.15 -7.22 2.30
CA ASP A 32 0.02 -6.37 1.12
C ASP A 32 -0.61 -4.98 1.29
N ARG A 33 0.15 -3.92 0.96
CA ARG A 33 -0.23 -2.50 1.08
C ARG A 33 -0.90 -2.14 2.41
N ARG A 34 -0.41 -2.70 3.52
CA ARG A 34 -0.88 -2.34 4.87
C ARG A 34 -0.23 -1.06 5.40
N PHE A 35 0.88 -0.65 4.80
CA PHE A 35 1.58 0.59 5.12
C PHE A 35 1.64 1.52 3.92
N MET A 36 1.71 2.81 4.17
CA MET A 36 1.92 3.84 3.16
C MET A 36 2.70 5.02 3.73
N LEU A 37 3.50 5.65 2.88
CA LEU A 37 4.20 6.89 3.21
C LEU A 37 3.35 8.10 2.83
N TYR A 38 3.36 9.09 3.70
CA TYR A 38 2.75 10.40 3.46
C TYR A 38 3.76 11.50 3.75
N LYS A 39 3.77 12.54 2.95
CA LYS A 39 4.50 13.76 3.26
C LYS A 39 3.63 14.58 4.22
N ILE A 40 4.28 15.15 5.23
CA ILE A 40 3.65 16.07 6.18
C ILE A 40 3.85 17.47 5.62
N GLU A 41 2.77 18.13 5.22
CA GLU A 41 2.83 19.51 4.73
C GLU A 41 2.97 20.49 5.89
N LYS A 42 3.39 21.73 5.60
CA LYS A 42 3.54 22.78 6.61
C LYS A 42 2.24 23.10 7.36
N SER A 43 1.08 22.84 6.75
CA SER A 43 -0.23 22.97 7.40
C SER A 43 -0.52 21.86 8.43
N GLY A 44 0.27 20.78 8.42
CA GLY A 44 0.02 19.54 9.16
C GLY A 44 -0.76 18.49 8.36
N ASP A 45 -1.22 18.82 7.15
CA ASP A 45 -1.95 17.89 6.30
C ASP A 45 -1.03 16.81 5.71
N PHE A 46 -1.62 15.65 5.40
CA PHE A 46 -0.92 14.56 4.74
C PHE A 46 -1.13 14.57 3.24
N SER A 47 -0.05 14.63 2.47
CA SER A 47 -0.06 14.42 1.02
C SER A 47 0.54 13.05 0.69
N LYS A 48 -0.06 12.35 -0.27
CA LYS A 48 0.33 10.98 -0.63
C LYS A 48 1.70 10.96 -1.31
N ILE A 49 2.57 10.06 -0.89
CA ILE A 49 3.84 9.77 -1.59
C ILE A 49 3.63 8.51 -2.43
N GLN A 50 3.83 8.62 -3.75
CA GLN A 50 3.64 7.52 -4.70
C GLN A 50 4.67 7.61 -5.83
N LEU A 51 5.07 6.47 -6.38
CA LEU A 51 6.08 6.38 -7.43
C LEU A 51 5.82 7.32 -8.63
N SER A 52 4.56 7.55 -9.01
CA SER A 52 4.20 8.43 -10.13
C SER A 52 4.51 9.90 -9.90
N GLY A 53 4.54 10.36 -8.65
CA GLY A 53 4.89 11.74 -8.27
C GLY A 53 6.25 11.86 -7.58
N HIS A 54 6.78 10.74 -7.07
CA HIS A 54 8.01 10.62 -6.30
C HIS A 54 8.80 9.39 -6.78
N PRO A 55 9.50 9.46 -7.92
CA PRO A 55 10.28 8.34 -8.47
C PRO A 55 11.34 7.80 -7.50
N GLU A 56 11.82 8.63 -6.58
CA GLU A 56 12.75 8.27 -5.51
C GLU A 56 12.21 7.17 -4.57
N CYS A 57 10.89 6.90 -4.57
CA CYS A 57 10.34 5.72 -3.90
C CYS A 57 10.96 4.40 -4.40
N SER A 58 11.46 4.37 -5.65
CA SER A 58 12.16 3.22 -6.22
C SER A 58 13.52 2.95 -5.58
N LEU A 59 14.07 3.88 -4.82
CA LEU A 59 15.33 3.73 -4.08
C LEU A 59 15.16 2.97 -2.77
N PHE A 60 13.93 2.56 -2.40
CA PHE A 60 13.72 1.79 -1.18
C PHE A 60 13.46 0.32 -1.52
N ALA A 61 14.43 -0.53 -1.22
CA ALA A 61 14.27 -1.97 -1.24
C ALA A 61 13.64 -2.42 0.10
N GLN A 62 12.73 -3.39 0.03
CA GLN A 62 12.16 -4.00 1.22
C GLN A 62 12.28 -5.53 1.12
N GLU A 63 12.34 -6.18 2.27
CA GLU A 63 12.22 -7.63 2.43
C GLU A 63 11.42 -7.95 3.70
N VAL A 64 10.92 -9.18 3.82
CA VAL A 64 10.27 -9.65 5.05
C VAL A 64 11.09 -10.78 5.66
N VAL A 65 11.48 -10.58 6.91
CA VAL A 65 12.29 -11.51 7.69
C VAL A 65 11.58 -11.74 9.02
N GLY A 66 11.01 -12.93 9.19
CA GLY A 66 10.17 -13.25 10.35
C GLY A 66 8.92 -12.37 10.41
N ASP A 67 8.75 -11.64 11.50
CA ASP A 67 7.63 -10.74 11.77
C ASP A 67 7.94 -9.26 11.43
N LYS A 68 9.01 -9.03 10.66
CA LYS A 68 9.48 -7.68 10.34
C LYS A 68 9.62 -7.47 8.84
N ILE A 69 9.30 -6.26 8.41
CA ILE A 69 9.70 -5.68 7.14
C ILE A 69 11.03 -4.96 7.36
N ARG A 70 12.05 -5.30 6.60
CA ARG A 70 13.33 -4.58 6.56
C ARG A 70 13.35 -3.68 5.35
N VAL A 71 13.64 -2.41 5.55
CA VAL A 71 13.73 -1.41 4.47
C VAL A 71 15.16 -0.89 4.40
N LYS A 72 15.73 -0.92 3.20
CA LYS A 72 17.04 -0.36 2.88
C LYS A 72 16.89 0.75 1.85
N TYR A 73 17.50 1.90 2.12
CA TYR A 73 17.67 2.95 1.14
C TYR A 73 18.87 2.64 0.25
N LEU A 74 18.65 2.66 -1.06
CA LEU A 74 19.66 2.44 -2.08
C LEU A 74 20.19 3.82 -2.48
N ILE A 75 21.28 4.23 -1.84
CA ILE A 75 21.90 5.53 -2.10
C ILE A 75 22.38 5.53 -3.57
N PRO A 76 21.87 6.44 -4.42
CA PRO A 76 22.33 6.56 -5.79
C PRO A 76 23.75 7.14 -5.85
N GLU A 77 24.47 6.92 -6.96
CA GLU A 77 25.83 7.43 -7.16
C GLU A 77 25.88 8.96 -7.01
N GLU A 78 24.87 9.66 -7.54
CA GLU A 78 24.62 11.08 -7.31
C GLU A 78 23.52 11.24 -6.24
N PRO A 79 23.87 11.62 -4.99
CA PRO A 79 22.88 11.73 -3.91
C PRO A 79 21.80 12.77 -4.22
N LEU A 80 20.54 12.39 -4.07
CA LEU A 80 19.39 13.31 -4.24
C LEU A 80 19.24 14.29 -3.07
N VAL A 81 19.76 13.92 -1.90
CA VAL A 81 19.68 14.68 -0.66
C VAL A 81 21.01 14.59 0.09
N PRO A 82 21.34 15.55 0.97
CA PRO A 82 22.53 15.46 1.82
C PRO A 82 22.55 14.16 2.63
N TRP A 83 23.75 13.60 2.78
CA TRP A 83 23.93 12.38 3.57
C TRP A 83 23.50 12.58 5.02
N LYS A 84 22.84 11.55 5.56
CA LYS A 84 22.53 11.42 6.99
C LYS A 84 22.77 9.99 7.45
N PRO A 85 23.17 9.76 8.72
CA PRO A 85 23.48 8.43 9.23
C PRO A 85 22.38 7.39 9.03
N GLU A 86 21.11 7.79 9.05
CA GLU A 86 19.97 6.90 8.84
C GLU A 86 20.00 6.19 7.49
N GLN A 87 20.54 6.85 6.45
CA GLN A 87 20.61 6.31 5.08
C GLN A 87 21.47 5.05 4.98
N ASP A 88 22.43 4.86 5.89
CA ASP A 88 23.30 3.68 5.95
C ASP A 88 22.72 2.53 6.80
N THR A 89 21.55 2.74 7.40
CA THR A 89 20.93 1.76 8.30
C THR A 89 19.78 1.01 7.63
N VAL A 90 19.51 -0.19 8.13
CA VAL A 90 18.30 -0.95 7.77
C VAL A 90 17.20 -0.60 8.77
N LEU A 91 16.08 -0.08 8.27
CA LEU A 91 14.90 0.18 9.08
C LEU A 91 14.10 -1.12 9.27
N GLU A 92 13.91 -1.54 10.51
CA GLU A 92 13.01 -2.64 10.84
C GLU A 92 11.63 -2.12 11.25
N VAL A 93 10.59 -2.54 10.55
CA VAL A 93 9.18 -2.23 10.79
C VAL A 93 8.45 -3.53 11.17
N PRO A 94 7.72 -3.60 12.28
CA PRO A 94 6.91 -4.78 12.59
C PRO A 94 5.80 -4.95 11.55
N ILE A 95 5.58 -6.17 11.08
CA ILE A 95 4.57 -6.45 10.04
C ILE A 95 3.14 -6.26 10.57
N GLU A 96 2.95 -6.52 11.87
CA GLU A 96 1.72 -6.30 12.62
C GLU A 96 2.04 -5.48 13.89
N PRO A 97 2.12 -4.14 13.77
CA PRO A 97 2.31 -3.25 14.91
C PRO A 97 1.13 -3.34 15.90
N ASP A 98 1.43 -3.21 17.20
CA ASP A 98 0.39 -2.93 18.19
C ASP A 98 -0.14 -1.51 17.97
N ILE A 99 -1.45 -1.38 17.79
CA ILE A 99 -2.12 -0.12 17.47
C ILE A 99 -2.62 0.64 18.71
N ASN A 100 -2.63 0.00 19.89
CA ASN A 100 -3.27 0.56 21.08
C ASN A 100 -2.65 1.89 21.55
N GLU A 101 -1.34 2.05 21.35
CA GLU A 101 -0.59 3.23 21.76
C GLU A 101 -0.22 4.16 20.59
N LEU A 102 -0.60 3.81 19.35
CA LEU A 102 -0.24 4.59 18.18
C LEU A 102 -1.18 5.78 17.99
N ALA A 103 -0.61 6.94 17.70
CA ALA A 103 -1.38 8.13 17.35
C ALA A 103 -2.16 7.90 16.05
N LYS A 104 -3.41 8.37 16.00
CA LYS A 104 -4.26 8.26 14.82
C LYS A 104 -3.91 9.34 13.79
N ALA A 105 -4.06 9.01 12.51
CA ALA A 105 -3.95 9.92 11.38
C ALA A 105 -5.17 9.78 10.47
N ASP A 106 -5.85 10.89 10.18
CA ASP A 106 -6.86 10.96 9.13
C ASP A 106 -6.17 11.16 7.79
N VAL A 107 -6.16 10.11 6.97
CA VAL A 107 -5.47 10.12 5.68
C VAL A 107 -6.45 9.82 4.56
N SER A 108 -6.16 10.38 3.39
CA SER A 108 -6.93 10.16 2.16
C SER A 108 -6.02 9.57 1.09
N LEU A 109 -6.50 8.55 0.41
CA LEU A 109 -5.88 8.05 -0.82
C LEU A 109 -6.97 7.96 -1.89
N HIS A 110 -6.77 8.70 -2.98
CA HIS A 110 -7.72 8.81 -4.09
C HIS A 110 -9.15 9.11 -3.62
N GLN A 111 -9.29 10.10 -2.73
CA GLN A 111 -10.55 10.53 -2.12
C GLN A 111 -11.20 9.51 -1.15
N SER A 112 -10.65 8.31 -1.03
CA SER A 112 -11.06 7.31 -0.05
C SER A 112 -10.30 7.54 1.27
N ARG A 113 -11.01 8.12 2.24
CA ARG A 113 -10.49 8.47 3.57
C ARG A 113 -10.52 7.29 4.53
N VAL A 114 -9.58 7.28 5.46
CA VAL A 114 -9.51 6.30 6.56
C VAL A 114 -8.78 6.91 7.75
N ILE A 115 -9.19 6.52 8.96
CA ILE A 115 -8.39 6.73 10.16
C ILE A 115 -7.40 5.58 10.26
N ALA A 116 -6.12 5.91 10.18
CA ALA A 116 -4.99 4.99 10.26
C ALA A 116 -4.07 5.37 11.44
N TYR A 117 -2.92 4.73 11.56
CA TYR A 117 -2.02 4.86 12.71
C TYR A 117 -0.64 5.35 12.28
N ARG A 118 -0.13 6.39 12.93
CA ARG A 118 1.26 6.85 12.80
C ARG A 118 2.18 5.84 13.46
N MET A 119 3.16 5.33 12.71
CA MET A 119 4.17 4.43 13.26
C MET A 119 5.12 5.16 14.23
N GLY A 120 5.28 6.47 14.06
CA GLY A 120 5.90 7.36 15.04
C GLY A 120 7.29 7.85 14.65
N PRO A 121 7.88 8.72 15.50
CA PRO A 121 9.02 9.56 15.13
C PRO A 121 10.26 8.82 14.64
N LYS A 122 10.52 7.60 15.15
CA LYS A 122 11.64 6.77 14.70
C LYS A 122 11.57 6.47 13.20
N TYR A 123 10.40 6.07 12.72
CA TYR A 123 10.19 5.71 11.32
C TYR A 123 10.15 6.96 10.44
N ASP A 124 9.49 8.00 10.94
CA ASP A 124 9.35 9.28 10.26
C ASP A 124 10.71 9.93 10.01
N ALA A 125 11.60 9.92 11.02
CA ALA A 125 12.97 10.44 10.90
C ALA A 125 13.79 9.69 9.84
N TRP A 126 13.69 8.35 9.81
CA TRP A 126 14.42 7.53 8.84
C TRP A 126 13.99 7.82 7.39
N PHE A 127 12.67 7.87 7.12
CA PHE A 127 12.20 8.21 5.78
C PHE A 127 12.48 9.67 5.43
N THR A 128 12.32 10.60 6.38
CA THR A 128 12.66 12.03 6.16
C THR A 128 14.12 12.21 5.81
N ALA A 129 15.03 11.44 6.43
CA ALA A 129 16.44 11.46 6.09
C ALA A 129 16.73 11.00 4.65
N CYS A 130 15.94 10.04 4.13
CA CYS A 130 16.11 9.52 2.78
C CYS A 130 15.40 10.36 1.69
N PHE A 131 14.23 10.92 2.00
CA PHE A 131 13.44 11.74 1.06
C PHE A 131 13.84 13.23 1.06
N GLY A 132 14.38 13.75 2.16
CA GLY A 132 14.73 15.16 2.31
C GLY A 132 13.57 16.09 2.67
N PHE A 133 12.39 15.53 2.96
CA PHE A 133 11.22 16.26 3.44
C PHE A 133 10.46 15.45 4.50
N ASP A 134 9.68 16.14 5.34
CA ASP A 134 8.96 15.54 6.45
C ASP A 134 8.03 14.43 5.97
N THR A 135 8.34 13.20 6.38
CA THR A 135 7.68 11.99 5.91
C THR A 135 7.16 11.18 7.08
N ALA A 136 5.91 10.74 6.99
CA ALA A 136 5.25 9.88 7.94
C ALA A 136 5.09 8.46 7.40
N LEU A 137 5.45 7.45 8.19
CA LEU A 137 5.02 6.08 7.96
C LEU A 137 3.67 5.83 8.64
N VAL A 138 2.68 5.42 7.86
CA VAL A 138 1.31 5.19 8.32
C VAL A 138 0.93 3.72 8.12
N PHE A 139 0.42 3.09 9.16
CA PHE A 139 -0.13 1.74 9.16
C PHE A 139 -1.65 1.78 9.19
N ILE A 140 -2.32 1.03 8.30
CA ILE A 140 -3.78 1.08 8.23
C ILE A 140 -4.46 0.41 9.44
N GLY A 141 -3.82 -0.57 10.09
CA GLY A 141 -4.41 -1.26 11.24
C GLY A 141 -5.73 -1.95 10.89
N ASP A 142 -6.75 -1.62 11.66
CA ASP A 142 -8.15 -2.03 11.50
C ASP A 142 -8.96 -1.07 10.59
N GLY A 143 -8.31 -0.06 10.04
CA GLY A 143 -8.89 0.88 9.09
C GLY A 143 -9.37 0.19 7.81
N ARG A 144 -10.57 0.55 7.38
CA ARG A 144 -11.21 0.03 6.16
C ARG A 144 -11.42 1.18 5.19
N ARG A 145 -10.67 1.23 4.09
CA ARG A 145 -10.91 2.24 3.04
C ARG A 145 -12.07 1.80 2.16
N PRO A 146 -13.14 2.60 2.01
CA PRO A 146 -14.23 2.25 1.12
C PRO A 146 -13.75 2.17 -0.33
N VAL A 147 -14.25 1.18 -1.07
CA VAL A 147 -14.07 1.10 -2.53
C VAL A 147 -15.00 2.11 -3.16
N LEU A 148 -14.45 3.10 -3.86
CA LEU A 148 -15.23 4.17 -4.50
C LEU A 148 -15.50 3.85 -5.98
N GLY A 149 -16.59 4.40 -6.51
CA GLY A 149 -16.99 4.23 -7.91
C GLY A 149 -17.56 2.86 -8.23
N THR A 150 -17.34 2.38 -9.45
CA THR A 150 -17.87 1.10 -9.98
C THR A 150 -16.96 -0.10 -9.71
N PHE A 151 -15.92 0.08 -8.90
CA PHE A 151 -14.92 -0.96 -8.61
C PHE A 151 -15.34 -1.93 -7.52
N SER A 152 -16.41 -1.63 -6.76
CA SER A 152 -16.98 -2.59 -5.81
C SER A 152 -17.67 -3.72 -6.58
N PRO A 153 -17.33 -5.00 -6.35
CA PRO A 153 -18.09 -6.12 -6.90
C PRO A 153 -19.60 -6.03 -6.64
N LYS A 154 -19.98 -5.48 -5.48
CA LYS A 154 -21.39 -5.28 -5.12
C LYS A 154 -22.08 -4.16 -5.89
N SER A 155 -21.34 -3.18 -6.41
CA SER A 155 -21.91 -2.12 -7.26
C SER A 155 -22.47 -2.65 -8.59
N GLN A 156 -22.10 -3.88 -8.98
CA GLN A 156 -22.61 -4.57 -10.16
C GLN A 156 -23.82 -5.49 -9.85
N ALA A 157 -24.18 -5.65 -8.58
CA ALA A 157 -25.33 -6.46 -8.18
C ALA A 157 -26.63 -5.64 -8.24
N THR A 158 -27.69 -6.23 -8.77
CA THR A 158 -29.02 -5.62 -8.77
C THR A 158 -29.50 -5.47 -7.32
N PRO A 159 -29.85 -4.26 -6.84
CA PRO A 159 -30.33 -4.10 -5.48
C PRO A 159 -31.63 -4.89 -5.27
N PRO A 160 -31.84 -5.50 -4.09
CA PRO A 160 -33.07 -6.22 -3.79
C PRO A 160 -34.26 -5.27 -3.83
N SER A 161 -35.39 -5.75 -4.35
CA SER A 161 -36.65 -4.99 -4.34
C SER A 161 -37.11 -4.71 -2.90
N TRP A 162 -37.83 -3.60 -2.72
CA TRP A 162 -38.32 -3.14 -1.42
C TRP A 162 -39.08 -4.19 -0.57
N PRO A 163 -39.86 -5.16 -1.12
CA PRO A 163 -40.50 -6.20 -0.30
C PRO A 163 -39.48 -7.19 0.25
N MET A 164 -38.41 -7.47 -0.50
CA MET A 164 -37.32 -8.34 -0.04
C MET A 164 -36.46 -7.67 1.03
N LEU A 165 -36.28 -6.34 0.99
CA LEU A 165 -35.59 -5.59 2.05
C LEU A 165 -36.34 -5.74 3.39
N LEU A 166 -37.66 -5.53 3.39
CA LEU A 166 -38.52 -5.72 4.57
C LEU A 166 -38.45 -7.16 5.09
N LEU A 167 -38.51 -8.15 4.21
CA LEU A 167 -38.40 -9.56 4.59
C LEU A 167 -37.03 -9.90 5.21
N ASN A 168 -35.94 -9.38 4.64
CA ASN A 168 -34.60 -9.58 5.18
C ASN A 168 -34.41 -8.93 6.56
N HIS A 169 -35.01 -7.75 6.77
CA HIS A 169 -35.04 -7.10 8.08
C HIS A 169 -35.82 -7.95 9.12
N LEU A 170 -37.01 -8.45 8.76
CA LEU A 170 -37.82 -9.31 9.63
C LEU A 170 -37.13 -10.64 9.97
N LEU A 171 -36.39 -11.21 9.02
CA LEU A 171 -35.61 -12.44 9.19
C LEU A 171 -34.27 -12.23 9.90
N GLY A 172 -33.94 -11.00 10.32
CA GLY A 172 -32.68 -10.71 11.01
C GLY A 172 -31.42 -10.98 10.17
N LYS A 173 -31.53 -10.97 8.84
CA LYS A 173 -30.34 -11.12 7.99
C LYS A 173 -29.43 -9.91 8.18
N LYS A 174 -28.23 -10.15 8.72
CA LYS A 174 -27.17 -9.14 8.85
C LYS A 174 -26.87 -8.56 7.46
N ALA A 175 -26.79 -7.22 7.37
CA ALA A 175 -26.28 -6.56 6.18
C ALA A 175 -24.87 -7.09 5.88
N THR A 176 -24.60 -7.42 4.62
CA THR A 176 -23.26 -7.84 4.20
C THR A 176 -22.32 -6.65 4.34
N GLU A 177 -21.17 -6.81 5.00
CA GLU A 177 -20.15 -5.75 5.15
C GLU A 177 -19.75 -5.17 3.80
N ASP A 178 -19.72 -3.84 3.66
CA ASP A 178 -19.35 -3.18 2.41
C ASP A 178 -17.94 -3.56 1.95
N ASP A 179 -17.71 -3.53 0.64
CA ASP A 179 -16.39 -3.82 0.08
C ASP A 179 -15.40 -2.73 0.49
N TRP A 180 -14.24 -3.16 0.98
CA TRP A 180 -13.20 -2.25 1.44
C TRP A 180 -11.81 -2.77 1.04
N ILE A 181 -10.86 -1.85 1.00
CA ILE A 181 -9.47 -2.08 0.61
C ILE A 181 -8.49 -1.51 1.65
N THR A 182 -7.23 -1.93 1.57
CA THR A 182 -6.13 -1.34 2.35
C THR A 182 -5.58 -0.10 1.62
N PHE A 183 -4.26 0.13 1.57
CA PHE A 183 -3.69 1.18 0.71
C PHE A 183 -3.54 0.75 -0.76
N THR A 184 -4.18 -0.34 -1.21
CA THR A 184 -4.29 -0.61 -2.66
C THR A 184 -5.02 0.54 -3.38
N ASP A 185 -4.74 0.72 -4.68
CA ASP A 185 -5.32 1.83 -5.45
C ASP A 185 -6.79 1.59 -5.77
N CYS A 186 -7.09 0.47 -6.44
CA CYS A 186 -8.44 0.16 -6.93
C CYS A 186 -8.93 -1.23 -6.51
N ALA A 187 -8.07 -2.26 -6.61
CA ALA A 187 -8.46 -3.65 -6.45
C ALA A 187 -7.55 -4.43 -5.48
N PRO A 188 -8.06 -5.48 -4.82
CA PRO A 188 -7.28 -6.40 -4.00
C PRO A 188 -6.15 -7.14 -4.75
N TYR A 189 -6.36 -7.45 -6.03
CA TYR A 189 -5.43 -8.22 -6.85
C TYR A 189 -5.24 -7.57 -8.22
N LEU A 190 -4.01 -7.69 -8.74
CA LEU A 190 -3.68 -7.42 -10.14
C LEU A 190 -3.11 -8.70 -10.74
N PHE A 191 -3.71 -9.19 -11.81
CA PHE A 191 -3.22 -10.33 -12.56
C PHE A 191 -2.63 -9.85 -13.88
N THR A 192 -1.46 -10.36 -14.22
CA THR A 192 -0.80 -10.16 -15.51
C THR A 192 -0.34 -11.52 -16.03
N THR A 193 -0.05 -11.59 -17.33
CA THR A 193 0.52 -12.81 -17.93
C THR A 193 1.86 -12.52 -18.58
N GLU A 194 2.72 -13.54 -18.66
CA GLU A 194 4.02 -13.42 -19.32
C GLU A 194 3.85 -13.06 -20.80
N GLU A 195 2.80 -13.57 -21.46
CA GLU A 195 2.48 -13.22 -22.84
C GLU A 195 2.15 -11.73 -22.97
N SER A 196 1.37 -11.16 -22.05
CA SER A 196 1.06 -9.73 -22.06
C SER A 196 2.32 -8.86 -21.84
N LEU A 197 3.19 -9.27 -20.92
CA LEU A 197 4.44 -8.57 -20.65
C LEU A 197 5.40 -8.68 -21.84
N ASN A 198 5.55 -9.86 -22.43
CA ASN A 198 6.39 -10.10 -23.61
C ASN A 198 5.88 -9.30 -24.82
N ASN A 199 4.56 -9.18 -24.98
CA ASN A 199 3.97 -8.35 -26.03
C ASN A 199 4.34 -6.87 -25.88
N VAL A 200 4.32 -6.34 -24.65
CA VAL A 200 4.77 -4.97 -24.37
C VAL A 200 6.27 -4.84 -24.62
N LYS A 201 7.09 -5.75 -24.07
CA LYS A 201 8.55 -5.75 -24.25
C LYS A 201 8.97 -5.76 -25.72
N ALA A 202 8.30 -6.53 -26.57
CA ALA A 202 8.61 -6.60 -28.00
C ALA A 202 8.34 -5.28 -28.76
N ARG A 203 7.57 -4.35 -28.17
CA ARG A 203 7.21 -3.05 -28.76
C ARG A 203 7.96 -1.87 -28.14
N LEU A 204 8.51 -2.07 -26.94
CA LEU A 204 9.51 -1.17 -26.38
C LEU A 204 10.82 -1.50 -27.11
N SER A 205 11.08 -0.80 -28.21
CA SER A 205 12.38 -0.84 -28.89
C SER A 205 13.50 -0.77 -27.87
N THR A 206 14.61 -1.49 -28.08
CA THR A 206 15.86 -1.43 -27.33
C THR A 206 16.19 0.01 -26.92
N CYS A 207 15.69 0.43 -25.76
CA CYS A 207 16.17 1.62 -25.11
C CYS A 207 17.50 1.16 -24.55
N ASP A 208 18.58 1.56 -25.23
CA ASP A 208 19.90 1.62 -24.63
C ASP A 208 19.77 2.58 -23.44
N VAL A 209 19.37 2.02 -22.30
CA VAL A 209 19.64 2.63 -21.01
C VAL A 209 21.04 2.12 -20.69
N GLU A 210 22.04 2.88 -21.13
CA GLU A 210 23.40 2.78 -20.62
C GLU A 210 23.40 2.87 -19.08
#